data_AF-U2M9I0-F1
#
_entry.id   AF-U2M9I0-F1
#
_cell.length_a   1.000
_cell.length_b   1.000
_cell.length_c   1.000
_cell.angle_alpha   90.00
_cell.angle_beta   90.00
_cell.angle_gamma   90.00
#
_symmetry.space_group_name_H-M   'P 1'
#
loop_
_entity.id
_entity.type
_entity.pdbx_description
1 polymer ?
#
loop_
_entity_poly.entity_id
_entity_poly.type
_entity_poly.pdbx_seq_one_letter_code
_entity_poly.pdbx_strand_id
1 'polypeptide(L)'
;MPRENFSDTTLTNLDALLKSKGNLIKAAFDIEDVNYTLTEERITFAWFRGTLTPEAYHAYADFIGKLCDMERRQKRVLAKEKEVDNPKYAFRCFLLRFDLIGNKYKTSRKILLQNLWGNSAFKCGHRKETA
;
A
#
# COMPACT_ATOMS: atom_id res chain seq x y z
N MET A 1 6.98 1.25 -14.28
CA MET A 1 6.37 2.57 -14.58
C MET A 1 7.42 3.45 -15.28
N PRO A 2 7.07 4.30 -16.27
CA PRO A 2 8.03 5.19 -16.94
C PRO A 2 8.64 6.21 -15.96
N ARG A 3 9.97 6.41 -16.01
CA ARG A 3 10.74 7.33 -15.14
C ARG A 3 10.31 8.78 -15.29
N GLU A 4 9.91 9.18 -16.50
CA GLU A 4 9.44 10.54 -16.84
C GLU A 4 8.27 11.01 -15.97
N ASN A 5 7.46 10.08 -15.45
CA ASN A 5 6.31 10.38 -14.61
C ASN A 5 6.67 10.71 -13.15
N PHE A 6 7.95 10.63 -12.78
CA PHE A 6 8.41 10.81 -11.40
C PHE A 6 9.38 11.98 -11.31
N SER A 7 8.93 13.08 -10.70
CA SER A 7 9.85 14.17 -10.31
C SER A 7 10.71 13.76 -9.12
N ASP A 8 11.80 14.48 -8.86
CA ASP A 8 12.64 14.24 -7.67
C ASP A 8 11.85 14.37 -6.35
N THR A 9 10.87 15.27 -6.33
CA THR A 9 9.91 15.39 -5.21
C THR A 9 9.04 14.13 -5.09
N THR A 10 8.57 13.58 -6.21
CA THR A 10 7.77 12.34 -6.22
C THR A 10 8.59 11.15 -5.70
N LEU A 11 9.86 11.05 -6.09
CA LEU A 11 10.76 10.00 -5.59
C LEU A 11 11.02 10.16 -4.09
N THR A 12 11.28 11.38 -3.63
CA THR A 12 11.45 11.68 -2.20
C THR A 12 10.21 11.33 -1.39
N ASN A 13 9.02 11.63 -1.94
CA ASN A 13 7.75 11.30 -1.31
C ASN A 13 7.54 9.78 -1.24
N LEU A 14 7.84 9.06 -2.33
CA LEU A 14 7.77 7.61 -2.39
C LEU A 14 8.70 6.97 -1.36
N ASP A 15 9.95 7.44 -1.25
CA ASP A 15 10.91 6.95 -0.25
C ASP A 15 10.40 7.18 1.19
N ALA A 16 9.87 8.38 1.47
CA ALA A 16 9.29 8.69 2.77
C ALA A 16 8.06 7.82 3.07
N LEU A 17 7.24 7.52 2.06
CA LEU A 17 6.09 6.64 2.21
C LEU A 17 6.54 5.21 2.53
N LEU A 18 7.47 4.66 1.76
CA LEU A 18 7.99 3.31 1.94
C LEU A 18 8.67 3.15 3.30
N LYS A 19 9.36 4.19 3.80
CA LYS A 19 9.84 4.22 5.19
C LYS A 19 8.71 4.20 6.22
N SER A 20 7.68 5.03 6.01
CA SER A 20 6.60 5.17 7.01
C SER A 20 5.56 4.05 7.04
N LYS A 21 5.40 3.33 5.92
CA LYS A 21 4.39 2.27 5.72
C LYS A 21 4.99 0.93 5.33
N GLY A 22 6.32 0.83 5.26
CA GLY A 22 7.02 -0.34 4.77
C GLY A 22 6.61 -1.60 5.51
N ASN A 23 6.62 -1.61 6.84
CA ASN A 23 6.23 -2.79 7.62
C ASN A 23 4.78 -3.21 7.39
N LEU A 24 3.88 -2.26 7.15
CA LEU A 24 2.49 -2.56 6.84
C LEU A 24 2.33 -3.14 5.42
N ILE A 25 3.09 -2.64 4.45
CA ILE A 25 3.13 -3.14 3.07
C ILE A 25 3.76 -4.53 3.02
N LYS A 26 4.88 -4.74 3.75
CA LYS A 26 5.55 -6.02 3.92
C LYS A 26 4.58 -7.09 4.45
N ALA A 27 3.89 -6.79 5.54
CA ALA A 27 2.90 -7.69 6.12
C ALA A 27 1.70 -7.95 5.17
N ALA A 28 1.26 -6.94 4.41
CA ALA A 28 0.14 -7.10 3.49
C ALA A 28 0.47 -8.01 2.31
N PHE A 29 1.69 -7.90 1.78
CA PHE A 29 2.13 -8.64 0.60
C PHE A 29 2.91 -9.90 0.92
N ASP A 30 3.21 -10.14 2.20
CA ASP A 30 4.05 -11.24 2.66
C ASP A 30 5.44 -11.22 1.99
N ILE A 31 6.10 -10.05 2.09
CA ILE A 31 7.40 -9.78 1.46
C ILE A 31 8.40 -9.25 2.49
N GLU A 32 9.69 -9.50 2.24
CA GLU A 32 10.77 -9.09 3.15
C GLU A 32 11.15 -7.60 2.98
N ASP A 33 11.05 -7.10 1.74
CA ASP A 33 11.53 -5.78 1.37
C ASP A 33 10.59 -5.04 0.42
N VAL A 34 10.47 -3.72 0.61
CA VAL A 34 9.57 -2.80 -0.12
C VAL A 34 10.32 -1.79 -0.98
N ASN A 35 11.59 -2.06 -1.30
CA ASN A 35 12.40 -1.19 -2.14
C ASN A 35 11.98 -1.22 -3.63
N TYR A 36 12.32 -0.16 -4.35
CA TYR A 36 12.19 -0.10 -5.81
C TYR A 36 13.55 0.14 -6.46
N THR A 37 13.67 -0.25 -7.72
CA THR A 37 14.84 0.05 -8.54
C THR A 37 14.50 1.18 -9.51
N LEU A 38 15.36 2.18 -9.56
CA LEU A 38 15.29 3.32 -10.47
C LEU A 38 16.31 3.10 -11.59
N THR A 39 15.86 3.11 -12.84
CA THR A 39 16.74 3.22 -14.01
C THR A 39 16.43 4.51 -14.76
N GLU A 40 17.26 4.85 -15.76
CA GLU A 40 17.04 6.04 -16.61
C GLU A 40 15.67 6.01 -17.29
N GLU A 41 15.16 4.83 -17.63
CA GLU A 41 13.88 4.66 -18.33
C GLU A 41 12.69 4.41 -17.42
N ARG A 42 12.88 3.69 -16.30
CA ARG A 42 11.75 3.12 -15.55
C ARG A 42 12.00 2.94 -14.07
N ILE A 43 10.89 2.92 -13.33
CA ILE A 43 10.81 2.46 -11.94
C ILE A 43 10.22 1.05 -11.91
N THR A 44 10.88 0.16 -11.16
CA THR A 44 10.52 -1.26 -11.03
C THR A 44 10.34 -1.62 -9.56
N PHE A 45 9.22 -2.25 -9.23
CA PHE A 45 8.93 -2.81 -7.91
C PHE A 45 9.06 -4.33 -7.97
N ALA A 46 10.22 -4.86 -7.55
CA ALA A 46 10.52 -6.30 -7.58
C ALA A 46 10.11 -7.01 -6.28
N TRP A 47 8.92 -6.69 -5.77
CA TRP A 47 8.42 -7.16 -4.48
C TRP A 47 8.02 -8.62 -4.47
N PHE A 48 7.55 -9.12 -5.61
CA PHE A 48 6.94 -10.44 -5.71
C PHE A 48 7.91 -11.43 -6.35
N ARG A 49 8.02 -12.62 -5.77
CA ARG A 49 8.78 -13.73 -6.32
C ARG A 49 7.86 -14.95 -6.46
N GLY A 50 7.92 -15.65 -7.58
CA GLY A 50 7.12 -16.85 -7.86
C GLY A 50 5.85 -16.61 -8.67
N THR A 51 4.97 -17.61 -8.68
CA THR A 51 3.74 -17.61 -9.48
C THR A 51 2.61 -16.88 -8.75
N LEU A 52 2.15 -15.77 -9.30
CA LEU A 52 0.97 -15.05 -8.82
C LEU A 52 -0.27 -15.50 -9.58
N THR A 53 -1.41 -15.57 -8.90
CA THR A 53 -2.69 -15.72 -9.61
C THR A 53 -3.01 -14.44 -10.40
N PRO A 54 -3.80 -14.52 -11.48
CA PRO A 54 -4.19 -13.34 -12.25
C PRO A 54 -4.84 -12.24 -11.38
N GLU A 55 -5.65 -12.63 -10.40
CA GLU A 55 -6.32 -11.70 -9.49
C GLU A 55 -5.32 -11.02 -8.55
N ALA A 56 -4.32 -11.76 -8.06
CA ALA A 56 -3.28 -11.21 -7.21
C ALA A 56 -2.42 -10.21 -8.00
N TYR A 57 -2.02 -10.58 -9.21
CA TYR A 57 -1.31 -9.69 -10.12
C TYR A 57 -2.09 -8.39 -10.37
N HIS A 58 -3.38 -8.49 -10.70
CA HIS A 58 -4.24 -7.32 -10.88
C HIS A 58 -4.35 -6.46 -9.61
N ALA A 59 -4.52 -7.08 -8.44
CA ALA A 59 -4.60 -6.37 -7.17
C ALA A 59 -3.32 -5.58 -6.86
N TYR A 60 -2.16 -6.15 -7.15
CA TYR A 60 -0.88 -5.49 -6.95
C TYR A 60 -0.61 -4.41 -7.99
N ALA A 61 -0.97 -4.64 -9.26
CA ALA A 61 -0.89 -3.63 -10.30
C ALA A 61 -1.78 -2.41 -9.98
N ASP A 62 -3.02 -2.65 -9.53
CA ASP A 62 -3.93 -1.63 -9.03
C ASP A 62 -3.32 -0.83 -7.87
N PHE A 63 -2.74 -1.55 -6.89
CA PHE A 63 -2.09 -0.92 -5.74
C PHE A 63 -0.92 -0.04 -6.16
N ILE A 64 0.04 -0.56 -6.93
CA ILE A 64 1.22 0.18 -7.36
C ILE A 64 0.83 1.38 -8.24
N GLY A 65 -0.12 1.19 -9.15
CA GLY A 65 -0.64 2.26 -10.00
C GLY A 65 -1.22 3.40 -9.16
N LYS A 66 -2.13 3.09 -8.24
CA LYS A 66 -2.72 4.10 -7.38
C LYS A 66 -1.75 4.72 -6.39
N LEU A 67 -0.79 3.96 -5.89
CA LEU A 67 0.28 4.46 -5.04
C LEU A 67 1.08 5.53 -5.79
N CYS A 68 1.54 5.23 -7.00
CA CYS A 68 2.26 6.18 -7.83
C CYS A 68 1.40 7.42 -8.17
N ASP A 69 0.10 7.24 -8.44
CA ASP A 69 -0.83 8.35 -8.68
C ASP A 69 -1.00 9.26 -7.46
N MET A 70 -0.94 8.69 -6.25
CA MET A 70 -1.02 9.44 -5.01
C MET A 70 0.28 10.21 -4.76
N GLU A 71 1.45 9.59 -4.92
CA GLU A 71 2.75 10.25 -4.69
C GLU A 71 2.94 11.48 -5.57
N ARG A 72 2.40 11.46 -6.81
CA ARG A 72 2.42 12.63 -7.71
C ARG A 72 1.55 13.80 -7.21
N ARG A 73 0.49 13.52 -6.45
CA ARG A 73 -0.46 14.53 -5.93
C ARG A 73 -0.10 15.00 -4.51
N GLN A 74 0.64 14.17 -3.78
CA GLN A 74 0.89 14.38 -2.36
C GLN A 74 1.92 15.49 -2.14
N LYS A 75 1.52 16.56 -1.43
CA LYS A 75 2.38 17.73 -1.17
C LYS A 75 3.27 17.58 0.08
N ARG A 76 2.93 16.65 0.98
CA ARG A 76 3.62 16.42 2.26
C ARG A 76 3.57 14.93 2.60
N VAL A 77 4.70 14.37 3.00
CA VAL A 77 4.80 12.99 3.50
C VAL A 77 5.47 13.00 4.85
N LEU A 78 4.91 12.26 5.81
CA LEU A 78 5.55 12.02 7.10
C LEU A 78 6.27 10.69 7.03
N ALA A 79 7.60 10.70 7.08
CA ALA A 79 8.44 9.50 7.00
C ALA A 79 8.41 8.63 8.28
N LYS A 80 7.73 9.08 9.34
CA LYS A 80 7.73 8.38 10.63
C LYS A 80 6.91 7.09 10.55
N GLU A 81 7.59 5.99 10.82
CA GLU A 81 6.93 4.70 11.04
C GLU A 81 6.08 4.75 12.32
N LYS A 82 4.93 4.09 12.28
CA LYS A 82 3.99 4.04 13.40
C LYS A 82 3.54 2.61 13.63
N GLU A 83 3.68 2.15 14.87
CA GLU A 83 3.08 0.89 15.32
C GLU A 83 1.56 0.95 15.21
N VAL A 84 0.97 -0.16 14.76
CA VAL A 84 -0.46 -0.28 14.50
C VAL A 84 -1.04 -1.49 15.23
N ASP A 85 -1.97 -1.23 16.14
CA ASP A 85 -2.66 -2.27 16.92
C ASP A 85 -3.66 -3.11 16.09
N ASN A 86 -3.98 -2.66 14.88
CA ASN A 86 -4.83 -3.40 13.95
C ASN A 86 -4.37 -3.07 12.52
N PRO A 87 -3.44 -3.87 11.97
CA PRO A 87 -2.88 -3.60 10.66
C PRO A 87 -3.93 -3.75 9.56
N LYS A 88 -4.91 -4.65 9.67
CA LYS A 88 -5.98 -4.77 8.67
C LYS A 88 -6.83 -3.50 8.57
N TYR A 89 -7.21 -2.90 9.71
CA TYR A 89 -7.90 -1.61 9.72
C TYR A 89 -7.02 -0.49 9.16
N ALA A 90 -5.77 -0.40 9.63
CA ALA A 90 -4.83 0.63 9.22
C ALA A 90 -4.56 0.59 7.71
N PHE A 91 -4.34 -0.60 7.15
CA PHE A 91 -4.09 -0.77 5.73
C PHE A 91 -5.35 -0.49 4.92
N ARG A 92 -6.54 -0.92 5.35
CA ARG A 92 -7.79 -0.51 4.70
C ARG A 92 -7.89 1.01 4.62
N CYS A 93 -7.68 1.74 5.72
CA CYS A 93 -7.71 3.20 5.72
C CYS A 93 -6.64 3.79 4.81
N PHE A 94 -5.49 3.14 4.67
CA PHE A 94 -4.45 3.53 3.73
C PHE A 94 -4.91 3.37 2.27
N LEU A 95 -5.51 2.23 1.90
CA LEU A 95 -6.06 2.01 0.55
C LEU A 95 -7.13 3.05 0.16
N LEU A 96 -7.90 3.55 1.14
CA LEU A 96 -8.90 4.60 0.91
C LEU A 96 -8.28 5.94 0.49
N ARG A 97 -7.03 6.23 0.88
CA ARG A 97 -6.38 7.53 0.59
C ARG A 97 -6.06 7.73 -0.88
N PHE A 98 -5.92 6.65 -1.64
CA PHE A 98 -5.55 6.69 -3.06
C PHE A 98 -6.60 6.04 -3.97
N ASP A 99 -7.87 6.12 -3.55
CA ASP A 99 -9.04 5.77 -4.37
C ASP A 99 -9.13 4.29 -4.79
N LEU A 100 -8.59 3.35 -3.99
CA LEU A 100 -8.98 1.93 -4.10
C LEU A 100 -10.37 1.71 -3.46
N ILE A 101 -11.38 2.35 -4.02
CA ILE A 101 -12.77 2.36 -3.54
C ILE A 101 -13.80 1.86 -4.57
N GLY A 102 -14.98 1.45 -4.09
CA GLY A 102 -16.07 0.95 -4.95
C GLY A 102 -15.98 -0.54 -5.30
N ASN A 103 -16.94 -1.00 -6.09
CA ASN A 103 -17.11 -2.44 -6.38
C ASN A 103 -15.99 -2.99 -7.28
N LYS A 104 -15.43 -2.18 -8.18
CA LYS A 104 -14.35 -2.59 -9.08
C LYS A 104 -13.09 -3.08 -8.35
N TYR A 105 -12.75 -2.48 -7.20
CA TYR A 105 -11.59 -2.90 -6.40
C TYR A 105 -11.99 -3.80 -5.22
N LYS A 106 -13.19 -4.40 -5.24
CA LYS A 106 -13.62 -5.31 -4.16
C LYS A 106 -12.68 -6.51 -4.04
N THR A 107 -12.33 -7.13 -5.18
CA THR A 107 -11.39 -8.25 -5.24
C THR A 107 -9.99 -7.80 -4.85
N SER A 108 -9.49 -6.70 -5.42
CA SER A 108 -8.17 -6.14 -5.09
C SER A 108 -8.04 -5.89 -3.59
N ARG A 109 -9.00 -5.21 -2.97
CA ARG A 109 -8.98 -4.97 -1.51
C ARG A 109 -9.04 -6.26 -0.68
N LYS A 110 -9.79 -7.28 -1.11
CA LYS A 110 -9.84 -8.56 -0.41
C LYS A 110 -8.45 -9.20 -0.38
N ILE A 111 -7.77 -9.23 -1.52
CA ILE A 111 -6.42 -9.78 -1.67
C ILE A 111 -5.41 -8.98 -0.86
N LEU A 112 -5.40 -7.65 -1.01
CA LEU A 112 -4.46 -6.76 -0.33
C LEU A 112 -4.59 -6.77 1.22
N LEU A 113 -5.73 -7.23 1.77
CA LEU A 113 -5.99 -7.28 3.20
C LEU A 113 -5.89 -8.70 3.79
N GLN A 114 -5.69 -9.74 2.96
CA GLN A 114 -5.88 -11.13 3.38
C GLN A 114 -4.84 -11.60 4.42
N ASN A 115 -3.60 -11.11 4.31
CA ASN A 115 -2.48 -11.51 5.17
C ASN A 115 -2.40 -10.71 6.48
N LEU A 116 -3.22 -9.66 6.65
CA LEU A 116 -3.18 -8.80 7.81
C LEU A 116 -4.08 -9.34 8.94
N TRP A 117 -3.60 -9.29 10.18
CA TRP A 117 -4.41 -9.62 11.34
C TRP A 117 -5.32 -8.46 11.78
N GLY A 118 -6.33 -8.78 12.59
CA GLY A 118 -7.32 -7.82 13.09
C GLY A 118 -8.56 -7.70 12.19
N ASN A 119 -9.37 -6.67 12.48
CA ASN A 119 -10.68 -6.42 11.86
C ASN A 119 -10.63 -5.18 10.96
N SER A 120 -11.21 -5.23 9.76
CA SER A 120 -11.17 -4.08 8.84
C SER A 120 -12.11 -2.92 9.21
N ALA A 121 -13.11 -3.14 10.08
CA ALA A 121 -14.14 -2.16 10.43
C ALA A 121 -13.77 -1.27 11.63
N PHE A 122 -12.98 -1.77 12.58
CA PHE A 122 -12.69 -1.06 13.84
C PHE A 122 -11.19 -0.98 14.11
N LYS A 123 -10.71 0.17 14.59
CA LYS A 123 -9.29 0.39 14.91
C LYS A 123 -8.82 -0.42 16.11
N CYS A 124 -9.65 -0.57 17.13
CA CYS A 124 -9.40 -1.42 18.30
C CYS A 124 -10.65 -2.26 18.60
N GLY A 125 -10.45 -3.44 19.17
CA GLY A 125 -11.55 -4.31 19.58
C GLY A 125 -12.20 -3.80 20.85
N HIS A 126 -13.20 -2.93 20.72
CA HIS A 126 -14.36 -2.90 21.62
C HIS A 126 -15.49 -2.09 20.98
N ARG A 127 -16.59 -2.77 20.69
CA ARG A 127 -17.89 -2.15 20.95
C ARG A 127 -17.92 -2.04 22.47
N LYS A 128 -17.89 -0.83 23.05
CA LYS A 128 -18.41 -0.68 24.42
C LYS A 128 -19.84 -1.19 24.32
N GLU A 129 -20.12 -2.36 24.90
CA GLU A 129 -21.49 -2.72 25.20
C GLU A 129 -22.01 -1.59 26.08
N THR A 130 -22.92 -0.80 25.53
CA THR A 130 -23.72 0.12 26.31
C THR A 130 -24.56 -0.76 27.21
N ALA A 131 -24.21 -0.81 28.50
CA ALA A 131 -25.05 -1.37 29.55
C ALA A 131 -26.37 -0.60 29.62
#